data_AF-A0A0S7WFG8-F1
#
_entry.id   AF-A0A0S7WFG8-F1
#
_cell.length_a   1.000
_cell.length_b   1.000
_cell.length_c   1.000
_cell.angle_alpha   90.00
_cell.angle_beta   90.00
_cell.angle_gamma   90.00
#
_symmetry.space_group_name_H-M   'P 1'
#
loop_
_entity.id
_entity.type
_entity.pdbx_description
1 polymer ?
#
loop_
_entity_poly.entity_id
_entity_poly.type
_entity_poly.pdbx_seq_one_letter_code
_entity_poly.pdbx_strand_id
1 'polypeptide(L)'
;EFNSRHIICEFKNYSSKASKGELNQLRLYLAKPTVGRFGLLFVRKAPSKQLLAARKRAYEESQVLILLLNDELVEKMLKMRAFTGHPEEILEDLKIEFELSY
;
A
#
# COMPACT_ATOMS: atom_id res chain seq x y z
N GLU A 1 12.45 -6.01 9.71
CA GLU A 1 12.50 -5.15 8.50
C GLU A 1 11.81 -3.78 8.66
N PHE A 2 10.56 -3.64 9.11
CA PHE A 2 9.92 -2.30 9.24
C PHE A 2 9.66 -1.78 10.67
N ASN A 3 10.17 -2.47 11.69
CA ASN A 3 9.88 -2.19 13.11
C ASN A 3 8.37 -2.05 13.37
N SER A 4 7.60 -2.99 12.84
CA SER A 4 6.15 -2.98 12.89
C SER A 4 5.62 -4.14 13.72
N ARG A 5 4.64 -3.85 14.59
CA ARG A 5 3.83 -4.86 15.28
C ARG A 5 2.44 -5.02 14.64
N HIS A 6 2.05 -4.09 13.75
CA HIS A 6 0.71 -4.03 13.19
C HIS A 6 0.75 -3.63 11.70
N ILE A 7 -0.15 -4.19 10.90
CA ILE A 7 -0.38 -3.74 9.53
C ILE A 7 -1.61 -2.85 9.55
N ILE A 8 -1.50 -1.59 9.11
CA ILE A 8 -2.67 -0.73 8.93
C ILE A 8 -3.21 -0.95 7.52
N CYS A 9 -4.50 -1.26 7.43
CA CYS A 9 -5.24 -1.32 6.17
C CYS A 9 -6.21 -0.14 6.09
N GLU A 10 -6.06 0.70 5.08
CA GLU A 10 -6.95 1.83 4.84
C GLU A 10 -7.68 1.71 3.50
N PHE A 11 -9.00 1.91 3.52
CA PHE A 11 -9.87 1.72 2.37
C PHE A 11 -10.45 3.06 1.89
N LYS A 12 -10.06 3.49 0.70
CA LYS A 12 -10.60 4.68 0.03
C LYS A 12 -11.48 4.27 -1.15
N ASN A 13 -12.74 4.00 -0.83
CA ASN A 13 -13.77 3.59 -1.79
C ASN A 13 -14.41 4.78 -2.53
N TYR A 14 -13.59 5.64 -3.14
CA TYR A 14 -14.08 6.78 -3.90
C TYR A 14 -14.23 6.44 -5.38
N SER A 15 -15.27 6.99 -6.03
CA SER A 15 -15.44 6.93 -7.48
C SER A 15 -14.37 7.77 -8.22
N SER A 16 -13.80 8.76 -7.54
CA SER A 16 -12.66 9.57 -7.97
C SER A 16 -11.32 8.92 -7.60
N LYS A 17 -10.22 9.38 -8.21
CA LYS A 17 -8.88 8.87 -7.88
C LYS A 17 -8.48 9.32 -6.48
N ALA A 18 -7.86 8.42 -5.71
CA ALA A 18 -7.28 8.72 -4.42
C ALA A 18 -6.22 9.84 -4.51
N SER A 19 -6.16 10.66 -3.47
CA SER A 19 -5.35 11.89 -3.44
C SER A 19 -4.11 11.74 -2.56
N LYS A 20 -3.14 12.64 -2.75
CA LYS A 20 -1.95 12.75 -1.88
C LYS A 20 -2.33 12.93 -0.40
N GLY A 21 -3.45 13.59 -0.11
CA GLY A 21 -3.89 13.86 1.25
C GLY A 21 -4.19 12.58 2.03
N GLU A 22 -4.82 11.60 1.38
CA GLU A 22 -5.16 10.31 1.98
C GLU A 22 -3.92 9.49 2.32
N LEU A 23 -2.95 9.45 1.41
CA LEU A 23 -1.66 8.77 1.67
C LEU A 23 -0.89 9.45 2.80
N ASN A 24 -0.90 10.78 2.85
CA ASN A 24 -0.26 11.52 3.93
C ASN A 24 -0.88 11.25 5.30
N GLN A 25 -2.21 11.10 5.38
CA GLN A 25 -2.89 10.72 6.62
C GLN A 25 -2.43 9.33 7.08
N LEU A 26 -2.43 8.34 6.18
CA LEU A 26 -1.94 7.00 6.48
C LEU A 26 -0.48 7.01 6.96
N ARG A 27 0.37 7.77 6.28
CA ARG A 27 1.79 7.95 6.68
C ARG A 27 1.92 8.45 8.11
N LEU A 28 1.13 9.46 8.51
CA LEU A 28 1.20 10.02 9.86
C LEU A 28 0.81 9.01 10.95
N TYR A 29 -0.10 8.08 10.64
CA TYR A 29 -0.41 6.99 11.56
C TYR A 29 0.74 5.99 11.68
N LEU A 30 1.34 5.60 10.55
CA LEU A 30 2.44 4.62 10.48
C LEU A 30 3.77 5.16 11.01
N ALA A 31 3.99 6.47 10.95
CA ALA A 31 5.18 7.11 11.53
C ALA A 31 5.20 7.05 13.07
N LYS A 32 4.09 6.69 13.72
CA LYS A 32 4.05 6.52 15.18
C LYS A 32 4.83 5.26 15.58
N PRO A 33 5.78 5.34 16.54
CA PRO A 33 6.68 4.24 16.89
C PRO A 33 5.99 2.93 17.28
N THR A 34 4.74 2.99 17.75
CA THR A 34 4.00 1.84 18.27
C THR A 34 3.25 1.04 17.20
N VAL A 35 2.94 1.66 16.06
CA VAL A 35 2.07 1.04 15.05
C VAL A 35 2.91 0.29 14.03
N GLY A 36 3.94 0.95 13.49
CA GLY A 36 4.90 0.35 12.57
C GLY A 36 4.88 0.99 11.19
N ARG A 37 5.93 0.72 10.41
CA ARG A 37 6.20 1.43 9.16
C ARG A 37 5.73 0.70 7.90
N PHE A 38 4.70 -0.14 8.01
CA PHE A 38 4.14 -0.88 6.88
C PHE A 38 2.60 -0.80 6.86
N GLY A 39 2.02 -0.46 5.72
CA GLY A 39 0.57 -0.40 5.56
C GLY A 39 0.09 -0.67 4.14
N LEU A 40 -1.22 -0.88 4.02
CA LEU A 40 -1.93 -1.13 2.77
C LEU A 40 -2.94 -0.01 2.54
N LEU A 41 -2.93 0.57 1.35
CA LEU A 41 -3.92 1.55 0.92
C LEU A 41 -4.71 1.00 -0.27
N PHE A 42 -5.98 0.70 -0.02
CA PHE A 42 -6.92 0.24 -1.02
C PHE A 42 -7.60 1.43 -1.69
N VAL A 43 -7.58 1.44 -3.03
CA VAL A 43 -8.15 2.47 -3.88
C VAL A 43 -8.99 1.81 -4.97
N ARG A 44 -10.01 2.46 -5.50
CA ARG A 44 -10.84 1.84 -6.56
C ARG A 44 -10.15 1.78 -7.92
N LYS A 45 -9.35 2.80 -8.22
CA LYS A 45 -8.73 3.02 -9.53
C LYS A 45 -7.21 2.93 -9.43
N ALA A 46 -6.56 2.72 -10.57
CA ALA A 46 -5.10 2.76 -10.66
C ALA A 46 -4.53 4.04 -10.00
N PRO A 47 -3.44 3.92 -9.21
CA PRO A 47 -2.80 5.06 -8.55
C PRO A 47 -2.43 6.18 -9.53
N SER A 48 -2.64 7.44 -9.12
CA SER A 48 -2.17 8.58 -9.90
C SER A 48 -0.65 8.76 -9.77
N LYS A 49 0.00 9.42 -10.73
CA LYS A 49 1.44 9.76 -10.65
C LYS A 49 1.75 10.54 -9.37
N GLN A 50 0.84 11.42 -8.96
CA GLN A 50 0.97 12.20 -7.73
C GLN A 50 0.92 11.30 -6.48
N LEU A 51 0.04 10.29 -6.46
CA LEU A 51 -0.06 9.33 -5.37
C LEU A 51 1.19 8.45 -5.28
N LEU A 52 1.71 7.98 -6.43
CA LEU A 52 2.97 7.23 -6.47
C LEU A 52 4.16 8.06 -5.96
N ALA A 53 4.24 9.33 -6.37
CA ALA A 53 5.26 10.26 -5.86
C ALA A 53 5.09 10.58 -4.36
N ALA A 54 3.88 10.50 -3.83
CA ALA A 54 3.62 10.64 -2.40
C ALA A 54 4.05 9.38 -1.62
N ARG A 55 3.77 8.19 -2.16
CA ARG A 55 4.26 6.92 -1.63
C ARG A 55 5.79 6.90 -1.53
N LYS A 56 6.50 7.31 -2.59
CA LYS A 56 7.97 7.35 -2.59
C LYS A 56 8.51 8.28 -1.48
N ARG A 57 7.95 9.48 -1.35
CA ARG A 57 8.32 10.42 -0.28
C ARG A 57 8.04 9.87 1.12
N ALA A 58 6.93 9.16 1.32
CA ALA A 58 6.63 8.54 2.61
C ALA A 58 7.72 7.55 3.04
N TYR A 59 8.26 6.80 2.08
CA TYR A 59 9.36 5.90 2.31
C TYR A 59 10.68 6.65 2.54
N GLU A 60 11.04 7.60 1.68
CA GLU A 60 12.25 8.41 1.80
C GLU A 60 12.35 9.11 3.16
N GLU A 61 11.30 9.81 3.56
CA GLU A 61 11.32 10.69 4.74
C GLU A 61 11.12 9.94 6.06
N SER A 62 10.45 8.80 6.04
CA SER A 62 9.96 8.15 7.28
C SER A 62 10.14 6.64 7.30
N GLN A 63 10.73 6.06 6.25
CA GLN A 63 10.89 4.62 6.07
C GLN A 63 9.57 3.86 6.15
N VAL A 64 8.46 4.54 5.80
CA VAL A 64 7.10 4.00 5.79
C VAL A 64 6.80 3.45 4.41
N LEU A 65 6.66 2.12 4.31
CA LEU A 65 6.24 1.43 3.10
C LEU A 65 4.70 1.30 3.07
N ILE A 66 4.09 1.80 2.00
CA ILE A 66 2.65 1.67 1.78
C ILE A 66 2.43 0.93 0.46
N LEU A 67 1.86 -0.27 0.50
CA LEU A 67 1.42 -0.96 -0.73
C LEU A 67 0.09 -0.37 -1.19
N LEU A 68 -0.04 -0.13 -2.49
CA LEU A 68 -1.25 0.43 -3.10
C LEU A 68 -1.98 -0.69 -3.82
N LEU A 69 -3.23 -0.94 -3.45
CA LEU A 69 -4.05 -1.98 -4.07
C LEU A 69 -5.24 -1.35 -4.78
N ASN A 70 -5.40 -1.61 -6.07
CA ASN A 70 -6.60 -1.27 -6.82
C ASN A 70 -7.58 -2.45 -6.92
N ASP A 71 -8.79 -2.22 -7.43
CA ASP A 71 -9.79 -3.28 -7.64
C ASP A 71 -9.22 -4.46 -8.45
N GLU A 72 -8.45 -4.20 -9.50
CA GLU A 72 -7.84 -5.25 -10.34
C GLU A 72 -6.88 -6.16 -9.55
N LEU A 73 -6.06 -5.59 -8.68
CA LEU A 73 -5.16 -6.34 -7.80
C LEU A 73 -5.95 -7.16 -6.77
N VAL A 74 -7.02 -6.60 -6.20
CA VAL A 74 -7.89 -7.32 -5.26
C VAL A 74 -8.59 -8.49 -5.96
N GLU A 75 -9.08 -8.29 -7.18
CA GLU A 75 -9.65 -9.37 -7.99
C GLU A 75 -8.62 -10.46 -8.30
N LYS A 76 -7.38 -10.08 -8.62
CA LYS A 76 -6.27 -11.02 -8.84
C LYS A 76 -5.98 -11.83 -7.56
N MET A 77 -5.95 -11.19 -6.40
CA MET A 77 -5.81 -11.86 -5.11
C MET A 77 -6.95 -12.85 -4.85
N LEU A 78 -8.21 -12.48 -5.14
CA LEU A 78 -9.34 -13.40 -4.99
C LEU A 78 -9.22 -14.63 -5.90
N LYS A 79 -8.76 -14.45 -7.15
CA LYS A 79 -8.49 -15.55 -8.08
C LYS A 79 -7.36 -16.44 -7.56
N MET A 80 -6.24 -15.87 -7.13
CA MET A 80 -5.11 -16.64 -6.58
C MET A 80 -5.51 -17.42 -5.34
N ARG A 81 -6.28 -16.83 -4.43
CA ARG A 81 -6.86 -17.56 -3.30
C ARG A 81 -7.66 -18.78 -3.74
N ALA A 82 -8.42 -18.68 -4.83
CA ALA A 82 -9.24 -19.78 -5.33
C ALA A 82 -8.42 -20.89 -6.03
N PHE A 83 -7.35 -20.53 -6.75
CA PHE A 83 -6.59 -21.48 -7.59
C PHE A 83 -5.33 -22.02 -6.93
N THR A 84 -4.57 -21.18 -6.24
CA THR A 84 -3.27 -21.53 -5.63
C THR A 84 -3.32 -21.53 -4.10
N GLY A 85 -4.28 -20.82 -3.50
CA GLY A 85 -4.36 -20.65 -2.04
C GLY A 85 -3.44 -19.58 -1.47
N HIS A 86 -2.66 -18.90 -2.32
CA HIS A 86 -1.59 -17.98 -1.91
C HIS A 86 -1.81 -16.55 -2.44
N PRO A 87 -2.85 -15.82 -2.00
CA PRO A 87 -3.09 -14.44 -2.44
C PRO A 87 -2.02 -13.44 -1.97
N GLU A 88 -1.27 -13.77 -0.92
CA GLU A 88 -0.19 -12.97 -0.35
C GLU A 88 0.99 -12.75 -1.31
N GLU A 89 1.21 -13.66 -2.28
CA GLU A 89 2.25 -13.52 -3.30
C GLU A 89 2.11 -12.21 -4.09
N ILE A 90 0.88 -11.73 -4.31
CA ILE A 90 0.64 -10.41 -4.93
C ILE A 90 1.21 -9.26 -4.09
N LEU A 91 1.12 -9.35 -2.76
CA LEU A 91 1.65 -8.33 -1.87
C LEU A 91 3.19 -8.37 -1.86
N GLU A 92 3.76 -9.58 -1.91
CA GLU A 92 5.21 -9.77 -2.01
C GLU A 92 5.75 -9.22 -3.33
N ASP A 93 5.12 -9.53 -4.46
CA ASP A 93 5.46 -8.98 -5.77
C ASP A 93 5.44 -7.45 -5.75
N LEU A 94 4.38 -6.84 -5.20
CA LEU A 94 4.26 -5.38 -5.10
C LEU A 94 5.34 -4.74 -4.20
N LYS A 95 5.73 -5.44 -3.13
CA LYS A 95 6.83 -5.02 -2.26
C LYS A 95 8.16 -5.06 -3.03
N ILE A 96 8.45 -6.19 -3.69
CA ILE A 96 9.68 -6.39 -4.46
C ILE A 96 9.76 -5.38 -5.61
N GLU A 97 8.67 -5.15 -6.34
CA GLU A 97 8.61 -4.15 -7.41
C GLU A 97 8.96 -2.75 -6.89
N PHE A 98 8.41 -2.38 -5.72
CA PHE A 98 8.75 -1.11 -5.09
C PHE A 98 10.24 -1.04 -4.74
N GLU A 99 10.79 -2.07 -4.11
CA GLU A 99 12.19 -2.13 -3.68
C GLU A 99 13.17 -2.12 -4.86
N LEU A 100 12.84 -2.75 -6.00
CA LEU A 100 13.64 -2.72 -7.22
C LEU A 100 13.58 -1.38 -7.96
N SER A 101 12.49 -0.63 -7.78
CA SER A 101 12.29 0.69 -8.40
C SER A 101 12.94 1.84 -7.62
N TYR A 102 13.55 1.54 -6.47
CA TYR A 102 14.15 2.48 -5.54
C TYR A 102 15.66 2.29 -5.46
#